data_AF-A0A382F0X5-F1
#
_entry.id   AF-A0A382F0X5-F1
#
_cell.length_a   1.000
_cell.length_b   1.000
_cell.length_c   1.000
_cell.angle_alpha   90.00
_cell.angle_beta   90.00
_cell.angle_gamma   90.00
#
_symmetry.space_group_name_H-M   'P 1'
#
loop_
_entity.id
_entity.type
_entity.pdbx_description
1 polymer ?
#
loop_
_entity_poly.entity_id
_entity_poly.type
_entity_poly.pdbx_seq_one_letter_code
_entity_poly.pdbx_strand_id
1 'polypeptide(L)'
;MLSKTSIDEIRQSDDMYSLRKQFLLDTKPETCKKCWAVEDSGGKSKRQYTLERLEHIGIDASWNENAKALMFIDFKLGNICNLKCRICGSWSSSTYATEEIKQVPVLQRKSTFAYKMIEQGQWPRQSPNFWKELDQYANELRYLEFTGGEPFMIQEHFDFLKTLVDKGIAHNIEIHYNTNGTHYPEQAINIWKNFKLIEIAFSIDDTNARFEYQRKNADWELVNTNIVKFTNLKKQ
;
A
#
# COMPACT_ATOMS: atom_id res chain seq x y z
N MET A 1 6.13 8.45 -12.48
CA MET A 1 5.17 9.56 -12.33
C MET A 1 5.38 10.25 -10.99
N LEU A 2 5.41 9.54 -9.86
CA LEU A 2 5.67 10.15 -8.53
C LEU A 2 7.05 10.81 -8.36
N SER A 3 8.02 10.53 -9.25
CA SER A 3 9.36 11.15 -9.17
C SER A 3 9.49 12.50 -9.87
N LYS A 4 8.43 12.99 -10.55
CA LYS A 4 8.49 14.22 -11.38
C LYS A 4 7.40 15.24 -11.08
N THR A 5 6.36 14.87 -10.34
CA THR A 5 5.21 15.72 -10.05
C THR A 5 5.00 15.70 -8.55
N SER A 6 4.84 16.86 -7.95
CA SER A 6 4.69 17.00 -6.50
C SER A 6 3.34 16.47 -6.02
N ILE A 7 3.26 16.13 -4.73
CA ILE A 7 2.00 15.67 -4.12
C ILE A 7 0.88 16.73 -4.29
N ASP A 8 1.23 18.02 -4.18
CA ASP A 8 0.27 19.11 -4.31
C ASP A 8 -0.28 19.25 -5.73
N GLU A 9 0.60 19.20 -6.73
CA GLU A 9 0.22 19.22 -8.15
C GLU A 9 -0.70 18.05 -8.50
N ILE A 10 -0.42 16.85 -7.97
CA ILE A 10 -1.29 15.68 -8.17
C ILE A 10 -2.68 15.96 -7.58
N ARG A 11 -2.74 16.45 -6.34
CA ARG A 11 -4.00 16.73 -5.62
C ARG A 11 -4.83 17.81 -6.30
N GLN A 12 -4.18 18.80 -6.91
CA GLN A 12 -4.82 19.94 -7.58
C GLN A 12 -4.99 19.75 -9.09
N SER A 13 -4.60 18.60 -9.64
CA SER A 13 -4.73 18.31 -11.07
C SER A 13 -6.17 18.41 -11.59
N ASP A 14 -6.31 18.72 -12.88
CA ASP A 14 -7.61 18.78 -13.58
C ASP A 14 -8.39 17.47 -13.46
N ASP A 15 -7.69 16.32 -13.50
CA ASP A 15 -8.28 15.01 -13.31
C ASP A 15 -8.91 14.87 -11.92
N MET A 16 -8.22 15.33 -10.87
CA MET A 16 -8.72 15.25 -9.50
C MET A 16 -9.83 16.26 -9.21
N TYR A 17 -9.73 17.45 -9.79
CA TYR A 17 -10.80 18.44 -9.77
C TYR A 17 -12.07 17.90 -10.43
N SER A 18 -11.93 17.36 -11.66
CA SER A 18 -13.03 16.77 -12.42
C SER A 18 -13.68 15.59 -11.68
N LEU A 19 -12.87 14.72 -11.06
CA LEU A 19 -13.40 13.61 -10.27
C LEU A 19 -14.26 14.09 -9.09
N ARG A 20 -13.78 15.07 -8.32
CA ARG A 20 -14.53 15.65 -7.20
C ARG A 20 -15.83 16.30 -7.67
N LYS A 21 -15.78 17.06 -8.77
CA LYS A 21 -16.95 17.69 -9.38
C LYS A 21 -18.00 16.65 -9.82
N GLN A 22 -17.57 15.55 -10.42
CA GLN A 22 -18.46 14.46 -10.82
C GLN A 22 -19.21 13.86 -9.62
N PHE A 23 -18.52 13.65 -8.49
CA PHE A 23 -19.17 13.16 -7.27
C PHE A 23 -20.17 14.17 -6.67
N LEU A 24 -19.86 15.47 -6.72
CA LEU A 24 -20.77 16.52 -6.23
C LEU A 24 -22.04 16.66 -7.09
N LEU A 25 -21.99 16.22 -8.34
CA LEU A 25 -23.12 16.20 -9.27
C LEU A 25 -23.87 14.86 -9.24
N ASP A 26 -23.62 14.01 -8.24
CA ASP A 26 -24.19 12.67 -8.09
C ASP A 26 -24.02 11.77 -9.33
N THR A 27 -22.94 11.99 -10.09
CA THR A 27 -22.61 11.15 -11.25
C THR A 27 -21.78 9.92 -10.82
N LYS A 28 -21.73 8.90 -11.67
CA LYS A 28 -20.87 7.71 -11.51
C LYS A 28 -19.61 7.86 -12.39
N PRO A 29 -18.47 8.37 -11.87
CA PRO A 29 -17.23 8.47 -12.65
C PRO A 29 -16.82 7.13 -13.27
N GLU A 30 -16.41 7.15 -14.54
CA GLU A 30 -15.96 5.95 -15.27
C GLU A 30 -14.73 5.31 -14.62
N THR A 31 -13.84 6.12 -14.03
CA THR A 31 -12.67 5.61 -13.30
C THR A 31 -13.05 4.70 -12.12
N CYS A 32 -14.27 4.86 -11.58
CA CYS A 32 -14.79 4.10 -10.45
C CYS A 32 -15.66 2.89 -10.86
N LYS A 33 -15.72 2.52 -12.16
CA LYS A 33 -16.61 1.46 -12.68
C LYS A 33 -16.54 0.12 -11.95
N LYS A 34 -15.38 -0.25 -11.42
CA LYS A 34 -15.23 -1.50 -10.64
C LYS A 34 -16.03 -1.43 -9.34
N CYS A 35 -16.03 -0.28 -8.67
CA CYS A 35 -16.85 -0.09 -7.48
C CYS A 35 -18.34 -0.13 -7.84
N TRP A 36 -18.73 0.52 -8.94
CA TRP A 36 -20.11 0.50 -9.43
C TRP A 36 -20.59 -0.90 -9.79
N ALA A 37 -19.78 -1.70 -10.48
CA ALA A 37 -20.16 -3.08 -10.79
C ALA A 37 -20.37 -3.95 -9.54
N VAL A 38 -19.56 -3.76 -8.50
CA VAL A 38 -19.75 -4.46 -7.21
C VAL A 38 -21.03 -3.99 -6.52
N GLU A 39 -21.28 -2.68 -6.49
CA GLU A 39 -22.49 -2.10 -5.86
C GLU A 39 -23.77 -2.49 -6.61
N ASP A 40 -23.74 -2.42 -7.95
CA ASP A 40 -24.87 -2.76 -8.82
C ASP A 40 -25.20 -4.28 -8.79
N SER A 41 -24.25 -5.13 -8.35
CA SER A 41 -24.49 -6.55 -8.09
C SER A 41 -24.92 -6.86 -6.64
N GLY A 42 -25.17 -5.82 -5.82
CA GLY A 42 -25.62 -5.95 -4.43
C GLY A 42 -24.48 -6.15 -3.42
N GLY A 43 -23.22 -6.07 -3.85
CA GLY A 43 -22.05 -6.12 -2.97
C GLY A 43 -21.66 -4.75 -2.42
N LYS A 44 -20.79 -4.73 -1.41
CA LYS A 44 -20.15 -3.50 -0.92
C LYS A 44 -18.82 -3.26 -1.62
N SER A 45 -18.61 -2.08 -2.19
CA SER A 45 -17.34 -1.73 -2.83
C SER A 45 -16.24 -1.36 -1.81
N LYS A 46 -14.98 -1.29 -2.25
CA LYS A 46 -13.87 -0.78 -1.41
C LYS A 46 -14.20 0.60 -0.83
N ARG A 47 -14.84 1.47 -1.61
CA ARG A 47 -15.26 2.81 -1.16
C ARG A 47 -16.20 2.74 0.04
N GLN A 48 -17.27 1.94 -0.04
CA GLN A 48 -18.23 1.80 1.06
C GLN A 48 -17.58 1.16 2.30
N TYR A 49 -16.78 0.09 2.11
CA TYR A 49 -16.04 -0.52 3.22
C TYR A 49 -15.07 0.45 3.91
N THR A 50 -14.35 1.27 3.13
CA THR A 50 -13.43 2.26 3.70
C THR A 50 -14.18 3.35 4.46
N LEU A 51 -15.33 3.83 3.95
CA LEU A 51 -16.14 4.83 4.66
C LEU A 51 -16.69 4.28 5.98
N GLU A 52 -17.22 3.05 5.98
CA GLU A 52 -17.70 2.38 7.20
C GLU A 52 -16.57 2.15 8.20
N ARG A 53 -15.42 1.64 7.72
CA ARG A 53 -14.27 1.35 8.59
C ARG A 53 -13.69 2.59 9.24
N LEU A 54 -13.71 3.73 8.54
CA LEU A 54 -13.07 4.97 8.97
C LEU A 54 -14.07 6.01 9.48
N GLU A 55 -15.29 5.59 9.80
CA GLU A 55 -16.34 6.49 10.30
C GLU A 55 -15.86 7.27 11.53
N HIS A 56 -15.11 6.63 12.43
CA HIS A 56 -14.55 7.24 13.65
C HIS A 56 -13.45 8.28 13.40
N ILE A 57 -12.93 8.39 12.17
CA ILE A 57 -11.98 9.44 11.81
C ILE A 57 -12.68 10.80 11.67
N GLY A 58 -14.02 10.82 11.60
CA GLY A 58 -14.80 12.05 11.65
C GLY A 58 -14.65 12.90 10.39
N ILE A 59 -14.87 12.29 9.22
CA ILE A 59 -14.89 13.00 7.94
C ILE A 59 -16.21 13.76 7.81
N ASP A 60 -16.36 14.81 8.61
CA ASP A 60 -17.50 15.74 8.55
C ASP A 60 -17.02 17.06 7.93
N ALA A 61 -17.01 17.10 6.61
CA ALA A 61 -16.56 18.26 5.86
C ALA A 61 -17.57 18.63 4.79
N SER A 62 -17.84 19.94 4.66
CA SER A 62 -18.49 20.47 3.47
C SER A 62 -17.60 20.24 2.24
N TRP A 63 -18.06 19.38 1.35
CA TRP A 63 -17.32 19.01 0.14
C TRP A 63 -17.49 20.06 -0.95
N ASN A 64 -16.39 20.32 -1.66
CA ASN A 64 -16.36 21.09 -2.90
C ASN A 64 -15.27 20.51 -3.81
N GLU A 65 -15.10 21.08 -5.00
CA GLU A 65 -14.16 20.64 -6.02
C GLU A 65 -12.68 20.74 -5.63
N ASN A 66 -12.36 21.47 -4.55
CA ASN A 66 -10.99 21.71 -4.10
C ASN A 66 -10.48 20.55 -3.25
N ALA A 67 -9.16 20.35 -3.25
CA ALA A 67 -8.51 19.37 -2.39
C ALA A 67 -8.74 19.71 -0.90
N LYS A 68 -9.06 18.70 -0.10
CA LYS A 68 -9.19 18.77 1.36
C LYS A 68 -7.98 18.12 2.03
N ALA A 69 -7.88 18.21 3.35
CA ALA A 69 -6.78 17.64 4.14
C ALA A 69 -6.44 16.19 3.72
N LEU A 70 -5.16 15.87 3.58
CA LEU A 70 -4.67 14.53 3.24
C LEU A 70 -4.74 13.63 4.48
N MET A 71 -5.91 13.05 4.74
CA MET A 71 -6.13 12.22 5.94
C MET A 71 -5.78 10.75 5.74
N PHE A 72 -5.90 10.25 4.50
CA PHE A 72 -5.76 8.84 4.15
C PHE A 72 -4.78 8.66 2.99
N ILE A 73 -3.82 7.74 3.13
CA ILE A 73 -2.93 7.34 2.04
C ILE A 73 -2.88 5.82 1.93
N ASP A 74 -3.16 5.30 0.73
CA ASP A 74 -2.91 3.90 0.35
C ASP A 74 -1.61 3.82 -0.45
N PHE A 75 -0.52 3.46 0.24
CA PHE A 75 0.79 3.26 -0.36
C PHE A 75 0.85 1.93 -1.11
N LYS A 76 1.05 2.03 -2.43
CA LYS A 76 1.49 0.92 -3.27
C LYS A 76 3.01 0.98 -3.38
N LEU A 77 3.74 0.38 -2.43
CA LEU A 77 5.20 0.45 -2.28
C LEU A 77 5.96 -0.38 -3.34
N GLY A 78 5.58 -0.22 -4.60
CA GLY A 78 6.22 -0.86 -5.73
C GLY A 78 6.00 -2.37 -5.76
N ASN A 79 6.89 -3.07 -6.47
CA ASN A 79 6.79 -4.52 -6.68
C ASN A 79 7.90 -5.31 -5.97
N ILE A 80 8.73 -4.68 -5.13
CA ILE A 80 9.80 -5.39 -4.41
C ILE A 80 9.17 -6.45 -3.52
N CYS A 81 9.41 -7.72 -3.83
CA CYS A 81 8.82 -8.86 -3.15
C CYS A 81 9.78 -10.05 -3.23
N ASN A 82 9.82 -10.87 -2.19
CA ASN A 82 10.59 -12.12 -2.12
C ASN A 82 9.86 -13.35 -2.68
N LEU A 83 8.55 -13.25 -2.92
CA LEU A 83 7.71 -14.37 -3.37
C LEU A 83 7.37 -14.31 -4.85
N LYS A 84 6.99 -15.45 -5.42
CA LYS A 84 6.46 -15.57 -6.80
C LYS A 84 5.08 -16.22 -6.78
N CYS A 85 4.10 -15.55 -6.18
CA CYS A 85 2.75 -16.09 -6.08
C CYS A 85 2.14 -16.31 -7.48
N ARG A 86 1.45 -17.43 -7.68
CA ARG A 86 0.80 -17.79 -8.96
C ARG A 86 -0.34 -16.86 -9.36
N ILE A 87 -0.90 -16.14 -8.39
CA ILE A 87 -1.94 -15.12 -8.57
C ILE A 87 -1.35 -13.72 -8.84
N CYS A 88 -0.02 -13.59 -8.77
CA CYS A 88 0.71 -12.34 -9.03
C CYS A 88 1.38 -12.39 -10.41
N GLY A 89 2.03 -11.28 -10.77
CA GLY A 89 2.95 -11.23 -11.90
C GLY A 89 4.01 -10.15 -11.71
N SER A 90 4.75 -9.84 -12.77
CA SER A 90 5.85 -8.86 -12.74
C SER A 90 5.49 -7.48 -12.20
N TRP A 91 4.22 -7.07 -12.30
CA TRP A 91 3.75 -5.78 -11.77
C TRP A 91 3.67 -5.74 -10.24
N SER A 92 3.66 -6.89 -9.56
CA SER A 92 3.53 -6.98 -8.10
C SER A 92 4.64 -7.80 -7.41
N SER A 93 5.51 -8.48 -8.16
CA SER A 93 6.69 -9.13 -7.59
C SER A 93 7.94 -8.97 -8.47
N SER A 94 8.99 -8.40 -7.88
CA SER A 94 10.31 -8.25 -8.47
C SER A 94 11.02 -9.60 -8.62
N THR A 95 10.77 -10.56 -7.72
CA THR A 95 11.29 -11.93 -7.86
C THR A 95 10.64 -12.64 -9.05
N TYR A 96 9.33 -12.42 -9.27
CA TYR A 96 8.62 -12.95 -10.44
C TYR A 96 9.12 -12.29 -11.72
N ALA A 97 9.26 -10.96 -11.73
CA ALA A 97 9.81 -10.22 -12.86
C ALA A 97 11.24 -10.66 -13.23
N THR A 98 12.07 -10.93 -12.22
CA THR A 98 13.43 -11.43 -12.44
C THR A 98 13.43 -12.81 -13.09
N GLU A 99 12.48 -13.67 -12.76
CA GLU A 99 12.31 -14.98 -13.42
C GLU A 99 11.88 -14.82 -14.88
N GLU A 100 10.87 -13.98 -15.16
CA GLU A 100 10.42 -13.70 -16.53
C GLU A 100 11.55 -13.16 -17.42
N ILE A 101 12.34 -12.21 -16.90
CA ILE A 101 13.48 -11.62 -17.65
C ILE A 101 14.54 -12.67 -18.01
N LYS A 102 14.76 -13.68 -17.17
CA LYS A 102 15.75 -14.74 -17.42
C LYS A 102 15.35 -15.65 -18.58
N GLN A 103 14.07 -15.72 -18.93
CA GLN A 103 13.55 -16.52 -20.04
C GLN A 103 13.76 -15.85 -21.42
N VAL A 104 14.19 -14.59 -21.44
CA VAL A 104 14.36 -13.80 -22.67
C VAL A 104 15.87 -13.60 -22.98
N PRO A 105 16.28 -13.59 -24.27
CA PRO A 105 17.66 -13.29 -24.66
C PRO A 105 18.18 -11.99 -24.07
N VAL A 106 19.46 -11.96 -23.67
CA VAL A 106 20.07 -10.84 -22.93
C VAL A 106 19.82 -9.48 -23.61
N LEU A 107 19.97 -9.43 -24.95
CA LEU A 107 19.80 -8.21 -25.74
C LEU A 107 18.37 -7.65 -25.73
N GLN A 108 17.37 -8.47 -25.41
CA GLN A 108 15.96 -8.09 -25.40
C GLN A 108 15.41 -7.83 -23.99
N ARG A 109 16.19 -8.10 -22.93
CA ARG A 109 15.69 -8.00 -21.54
C ARG A 109 15.16 -6.62 -21.19
N LYS A 110 15.85 -5.55 -21.60
CA LYS A 110 15.51 -4.17 -21.27
C LYS A 110 14.21 -3.68 -21.92
N SER A 111 13.73 -4.33 -22.98
CA SER A 111 12.46 -3.97 -23.63
C SER A 111 11.25 -4.75 -23.07
N THR A 112 11.46 -5.69 -22.15
CA THR A 112 10.38 -6.48 -21.58
C THR A 112 9.52 -5.67 -20.60
N PHE A 113 8.24 -6.04 -20.50
CA PHE A 113 7.34 -5.50 -19.49
C PHE A 113 7.88 -5.74 -18.06
N ALA A 114 8.41 -6.94 -17.80
CA ALA A 114 9.00 -7.31 -16.52
C ALA A 114 10.15 -6.38 -16.10
N TYR A 115 11.06 -6.05 -17.02
CA TYR A 115 12.16 -5.13 -16.75
C TYR A 115 11.64 -3.73 -16.42
N LYS A 116 10.67 -3.22 -17.19
CA LYS A 116 10.01 -1.94 -16.89
C LYS A 116 9.36 -1.93 -15.50
N MET A 117 8.73 -3.03 -15.10
CA MET A 117 8.13 -3.14 -13.76
C MET A 117 9.19 -3.16 -12.65
N ILE A 118 10.35 -3.78 -12.85
CA ILE A 118 11.46 -3.70 -11.89
C ILE A 118 11.95 -2.25 -11.74
N GLU A 119 12.14 -1.53 -12.85
CA GLU A 119 12.59 -0.13 -12.78
C GLU A 119 11.56 0.75 -12.06
N GLN A 120 10.28 0.63 -12.42
CA GLN A 120 9.22 1.45 -11.84
C GLN A 120 8.87 1.05 -10.40
N GLY A 121 8.97 -0.24 -10.07
CA GLY A 121 8.65 -0.77 -8.76
C GLY A 121 9.69 -0.44 -7.67
N GLN A 122 10.83 0.15 -8.03
CA GLN A 122 11.83 0.65 -7.08
C GLN A 122 11.56 2.10 -6.64
N TRP A 123 10.45 2.71 -7.06
CA TRP A 123 10.16 4.11 -6.77
C TRP A 123 10.28 4.51 -5.29
N PRO A 124 9.92 3.67 -4.28
CA PRO A 124 10.06 4.08 -2.88
C PRO A 124 11.51 4.42 -2.52
N ARG A 125 12.46 3.70 -3.11
CA ARG A 125 13.92 3.86 -2.90
C ARG A 125 14.52 4.98 -3.74
N GLN A 126 13.89 5.30 -4.86
CA GLN A 126 14.42 6.24 -5.85
C GLN A 126 13.77 7.62 -5.79
N SER A 127 12.83 7.84 -4.85
CA SER A 127 12.05 9.08 -4.75
C SER A 127 12.19 9.73 -3.36
N PRO A 128 13.40 10.14 -2.93
CA PRO A 128 13.59 10.79 -1.63
C PRO A 128 12.77 12.09 -1.49
N ASN A 129 12.59 12.82 -2.59
CA ASN A 129 11.78 14.04 -2.61
C ASN A 129 10.31 13.77 -2.29
N PHE A 130 9.75 12.63 -2.72
CA PHE A 130 8.36 12.27 -2.41
C PHE A 130 8.15 12.16 -0.89
N TRP A 131 9.05 11.47 -0.18
CA TRP A 131 8.96 11.32 1.27
C TRP A 131 9.10 12.66 1.98
N LYS A 132 10.02 13.52 1.51
CA LYS A 132 10.21 14.88 2.05
C LYS A 132 9.00 15.78 1.81
N GLU A 133 8.37 15.71 0.64
CA GLU A 133 7.15 16.47 0.34
C GLU A 133 6.00 15.99 1.21
N LEU A 134 5.91 14.68 1.45
CA LEU A 134 4.85 14.12 2.27
C LEU A 134 4.87 14.65 3.72
N ASP A 135 6.05 15.00 4.24
CA ASP A 135 6.19 15.60 5.57
C ASP A 135 5.39 16.90 5.74
N GLN A 136 5.09 17.61 4.65
CA GLN A 136 4.27 18.83 4.66
C GLN A 136 2.81 18.54 5.05
N TYR A 137 2.34 17.33 4.77
CA TYR A 137 0.97 16.89 5.07
C TYR A 137 0.88 16.08 6.36
N ALA A 138 1.99 15.87 7.07
CA ALA A 138 2.07 14.95 8.19
C ALA A 138 0.96 15.19 9.25
N ASN A 139 0.70 16.45 9.59
CA ASN A 139 -0.30 16.85 10.61
C ASN A 139 -1.75 16.50 10.23
N GLU A 140 -2.02 16.28 8.95
CA GLU A 140 -3.35 15.95 8.42
C GLU A 140 -3.63 14.45 8.43
N LEU A 141 -2.58 13.62 8.46
CA LEU A 141 -2.69 12.18 8.35
C LEU A 141 -3.43 11.58 9.55
N ARG A 142 -4.31 10.63 9.26
CA ARG A 142 -5.05 9.84 10.26
C ARG A 142 -4.98 8.35 9.98
N TYR A 143 -4.76 7.95 8.73
CA TYR A 143 -4.72 6.55 8.35
C TYR A 143 -3.73 6.29 7.22
N LEU A 144 -2.89 5.27 7.38
CA LEU A 144 -1.92 4.82 6.39
C LEU A 144 -2.16 3.34 6.06
N GLU A 145 -2.36 3.03 4.79
CA GLU A 145 -2.41 1.65 4.29
C GLU A 145 -1.12 1.35 3.52
N PHE A 146 -0.41 0.28 3.88
CA PHE A 146 0.81 -0.17 3.20
C PHE A 146 0.58 -1.49 2.49
N THR A 147 0.76 -1.47 1.18
CA THR A 147 0.72 -2.63 0.29
C THR A 147 1.83 -2.54 -0.77
N GLY A 148 1.88 -3.46 -1.72
CA GLY A 148 2.86 -3.48 -2.80
C GLY A 148 3.28 -4.92 -3.09
N GLY A 149 4.58 -5.12 -3.31
CA GLY A 149 5.17 -6.45 -3.28
C GLY A 149 5.16 -7.02 -1.86
N GLU A 150 6.15 -6.67 -1.05
CA GLU A 150 6.18 -6.95 0.39
C GLU A 150 6.57 -5.67 1.14
N PRO A 151 5.63 -5.00 1.84
CA PRO A 151 5.89 -3.70 2.46
C PRO A 151 7.03 -3.75 3.49
N PHE A 152 7.22 -4.86 4.20
CA PHE A 152 8.29 -4.99 5.20
C PHE A 152 9.70 -5.06 4.59
N MET A 153 9.84 -5.13 3.26
CA MET A 153 11.14 -5.06 2.55
C MET A 153 11.52 -3.63 2.12
N ILE A 154 10.71 -2.63 2.46
CA ILE A 154 10.88 -1.23 2.06
C ILE A 154 11.31 -0.42 3.27
N GLN A 155 12.58 -0.04 3.39
CA GLN A 155 13.06 0.69 4.57
C GLN A 155 12.49 2.12 4.65
N GLU A 156 12.28 2.74 3.49
CA GLU A 156 11.91 4.15 3.37
C GLU A 156 10.57 4.47 4.02
N HIS A 157 9.63 3.52 4.02
CA HIS A 157 8.36 3.72 4.71
C HIS A 157 8.53 3.69 6.24
N PHE A 158 9.43 2.86 6.79
CA PHE A 158 9.72 2.87 8.22
C PHE A 158 10.41 4.17 8.65
N ASP A 159 11.28 4.72 7.80
CA ASP A 159 11.93 6.01 8.05
C ASP A 159 10.88 7.14 8.10
N PHE A 160 9.90 7.12 7.18
CA PHE A 160 8.77 8.04 7.23
C PHE A 160 7.94 7.88 8.51
N LEU A 161 7.63 6.65 8.93
CA LEU A 161 6.92 6.42 10.19
C LEU A 161 7.69 6.96 11.40
N LYS A 162 9.02 6.83 11.42
CA LYS A 162 9.88 7.43 12.45
C LYS A 162 9.75 8.96 12.45
N THR A 163 9.71 9.60 11.30
CA THR A 163 9.45 11.06 11.21
C THR A 163 8.11 11.45 11.84
N LEU A 164 7.05 10.65 11.69
CA LEU A 164 5.76 10.91 12.32
C LEU A 164 5.81 10.76 13.85
N VAL A 165 6.61 9.81 14.35
CA VAL A 165 6.89 9.66 15.79
C VAL A 165 7.67 10.86 16.32
N ASP A 166 8.74 11.26 15.63
CA ASP A 166 9.61 12.37 16.03
C ASP A 166 8.85 13.72 16.04
N LYS A 167 7.85 13.87 15.15
CA LYS A 167 6.91 15.03 15.12
C LYS A 167 5.84 14.98 16.20
N GLY A 168 5.73 13.88 16.95
CA GLY A 168 4.75 13.71 18.03
C GLY A 168 3.31 13.51 17.54
N ILE A 169 3.09 13.11 16.28
CA ILE A 169 1.73 12.98 15.71
C ILE A 169 1.27 11.54 15.49
N ALA A 170 2.18 10.56 15.62
CA ALA A 170 1.89 9.14 15.41
C ALA A 170 0.68 8.63 16.22
N HIS A 171 0.47 9.15 17.42
CA HIS A 171 -0.63 8.77 18.32
C HIS A 171 -2.04 9.07 17.76
N ASN A 172 -2.14 9.85 16.67
CA ASN A 172 -3.39 10.14 15.98
C ASN A 172 -3.59 9.30 14.69
N ILE A 173 -2.64 8.41 14.39
CA ILE A 173 -2.57 7.72 13.11
C ILE A 173 -2.75 6.21 13.31
N GLU A 174 -3.62 5.62 12.49
CA GLU A 174 -3.81 4.18 12.37
C GLU A 174 -3.06 3.66 11.15
N ILE A 175 -2.49 2.47 11.26
CA ILE A 175 -1.74 1.84 10.17
C ILE A 175 -2.33 0.47 9.86
N HIS A 176 -2.55 0.19 8.58
CA HIS A 176 -2.92 -1.12 8.07
C HIS A 176 -1.85 -1.65 7.11
N TYR A 177 -1.31 -2.83 7.40
CA TYR A 177 -0.39 -3.56 6.52
C TYR A 177 -1.10 -4.72 5.84
N ASN A 178 -0.83 -4.91 4.54
CA ASN A 178 -1.06 -6.19 3.87
C ASN A 178 0.31 -6.82 3.57
N THR A 179 0.63 -7.93 4.25
CA THR A 179 1.92 -8.63 4.15
C THR A 179 1.72 -10.08 3.70
N ASN A 180 2.75 -10.65 3.06
CA ASN A 180 2.82 -12.08 2.77
C ASN A 180 3.25 -12.93 3.98
N GLY A 181 3.66 -12.29 5.09
CA GLY A 181 3.97 -12.95 6.35
C GLY A 181 5.38 -13.56 6.47
N THR A 182 6.23 -13.48 5.43
CA THR A 182 7.58 -14.07 5.49
C THR A 182 8.58 -13.22 6.27
N HIS A 183 8.23 -11.97 6.59
CA HIS A 183 9.09 -11.04 7.33
C HIS A 183 8.45 -10.65 8.67
N TYR A 184 9.28 -10.61 9.71
CA TYR A 184 8.95 -10.03 11.01
C TYR A 184 9.94 -8.87 11.27
N PRO A 185 9.54 -7.60 11.06
CA PRO A 185 10.45 -6.47 11.17
C PRO A 185 10.60 -6.04 12.64
N GLU A 186 11.55 -6.65 13.35
CA GLU A 186 11.79 -6.39 14.79
C GLU A 186 12.04 -4.90 15.08
N GLN A 187 12.72 -4.20 14.16
CA GLN A 187 12.98 -2.76 14.28
C GLN A 187 11.71 -1.91 14.29
N ALA A 188 10.63 -2.39 13.68
CA ALA A 188 9.38 -1.64 13.56
C ALA A 188 8.58 -1.62 14.87
N ILE A 189 8.82 -2.57 15.79
CA ILE A 189 8.06 -2.70 17.05
C ILE A 189 8.15 -1.41 17.88
N ASN A 190 9.34 -0.83 17.98
CA ASN A 190 9.57 0.41 18.72
C ASN A 190 8.95 1.64 18.04
N ILE A 191 8.69 1.57 16.74
CA ILE A 191 8.01 2.63 15.98
C ILE A 191 6.50 2.49 16.19
N TRP A 192 5.98 1.29 15.96
CA TRP A 192 4.57 0.92 16.02
C TRP A 192 3.88 1.21 17.35
N LYS A 193 4.57 1.05 18.49
CA LYS A 193 4.01 1.36 19.82
C LYS A 193 3.54 2.82 20.01
N ASN A 194 3.97 3.73 19.14
CA ASN A 194 3.60 5.14 19.21
C ASN A 194 2.36 5.47 18.37
N PHE A 195 1.89 4.54 17.55
CA PHE A 195 0.73 4.72 16.67
C PHE A 195 -0.56 4.33 17.39
N LYS A 196 -1.68 4.94 16.98
CA LYS A 196 -2.99 4.72 17.59
C LYS A 196 -3.43 3.26 17.48
N LEU A 197 -3.20 2.66 16.31
CA LEU A 197 -3.55 1.29 16.00
C LEU A 197 -2.63 0.77 14.90
N ILE A 198 -2.20 -0.49 15.04
CA ILE A 198 -1.50 -1.23 14.00
C ILE A 198 -2.31 -2.48 13.68
N GLU A 199 -2.77 -2.57 12.44
CA GLU A 199 -3.46 -3.73 11.89
C GLU A 199 -2.57 -4.39 10.85
N ILE A 200 -2.44 -5.72 10.95
CA ILE A 200 -1.64 -6.52 10.04
C ILE A 200 -2.52 -7.62 9.48
N ALA A 201 -2.78 -7.53 8.19
CA ALA A 201 -3.46 -8.57 7.43
C ALA A 201 -2.43 -9.46 6.74
N PHE A 202 -2.51 -10.76 7.03
CA PHE A 202 -1.70 -11.77 6.38
C PHE A 202 -2.41 -12.30 5.16
N SER A 203 -1.72 -12.29 4.03
CA SER A 203 -2.24 -12.87 2.80
C SER A 203 -2.08 -14.39 2.86
N ILE A 204 -3.14 -15.12 3.23
CA ILE A 204 -3.14 -16.58 3.36
C ILE A 204 -4.25 -17.16 2.47
N ASP A 205 -3.85 -17.82 1.39
CA ASP A 205 -4.76 -18.32 0.35
C ASP A 205 -5.01 -19.84 0.45
N ASP A 206 -4.17 -20.55 1.22
CA ASP A 206 -4.29 -21.97 1.56
C ASP A 206 -3.35 -22.29 2.75
N THR A 207 -3.14 -23.58 3.05
CA THR A 207 -2.29 -24.06 4.15
C THR A 207 -1.29 -25.12 3.68
N ASN A 208 -0.22 -25.32 4.45
CA ASN A 208 0.81 -26.35 4.23
C ASN A 208 1.38 -26.31 2.80
N ALA A 209 1.62 -27.48 2.18
CA ALA A 209 2.18 -27.57 0.83
C ALA A 209 1.37 -26.83 -0.25
N ARG A 210 0.04 -26.65 -0.06
CA ARG A 210 -0.78 -25.88 -1.01
C ARG A 210 -0.50 -24.38 -0.92
N PHE A 211 -0.28 -23.86 0.29
CA PHE A 211 0.18 -22.48 0.48
C PHE A 211 1.49 -22.23 -0.26
N GLU A 212 2.48 -23.10 -0.07
CA GLU A 212 3.81 -22.97 -0.68
C GLU A 212 3.77 -23.16 -2.21
N TYR A 213 2.87 -24.03 -2.70
CA TYR A 213 2.62 -24.20 -4.12
C TYR A 213 2.05 -22.94 -4.77
N GLN A 214 1.07 -22.30 -4.13
CA GLN A 214 0.45 -21.07 -4.62
C GLN A 214 1.40 -19.88 -4.48
N ARG A 215 2.17 -19.83 -3.39
CA ARG A 215 3.05 -18.72 -3.00
C ARG A 215 4.51 -19.16 -3.04
N LYS A 216 5.01 -19.43 -4.25
CA LYS A 216 6.36 -19.96 -4.44
C LYS A 216 7.41 -19.10 -3.72
N ASN A 217 8.35 -19.79 -3.06
CA ASN A 217 9.39 -19.27 -2.14
C ASN A 217 8.92 -18.97 -0.71
N ALA A 218 7.63 -19.11 -0.42
CA ALA A 218 7.16 -19.05 0.96
C ALA A 218 7.43 -20.39 1.66
N ASP A 219 7.58 -20.34 2.97
CA ASP A 219 7.68 -21.47 3.87
C ASP A 219 6.53 -21.37 4.88
N TRP A 220 5.67 -22.39 4.93
CA TRP A 220 4.44 -22.33 5.71
C TRP A 220 4.71 -22.24 7.22
N GLU A 221 5.70 -22.98 7.71
CA GLU A 221 6.05 -23.00 9.14
C GLU A 221 6.62 -21.65 9.60
N LEU A 222 7.48 -21.03 8.77
CA LEU A 222 8.01 -19.69 9.01
C LEU A 222 6.90 -18.64 9.06
N VAL A 223 5.97 -18.67 8.11
CA VAL A 223 4.85 -17.72 8.07
C VAL A 223 3.99 -17.86 9.33
N ASN A 224 3.66 -19.09 9.75
CA ASN A 224 2.92 -19.32 10.99
C ASN A 224 3.70 -18.86 12.23
N THR A 225 5.00 -19.11 12.26
CA THR A 225 5.88 -18.62 13.34
C THR A 225 5.83 -17.10 13.45
N ASN A 226 5.89 -16.39 12.32
CA ASN A 226 5.77 -14.93 12.31
C ASN A 226 4.37 -14.46 12.74
N ILE A 227 3.30 -15.11 12.27
CA ILE A 227 1.92 -14.80 12.71
C ILE A 227 1.77 -14.94 14.23
N VAL A 228 2.36 -15.97 14.83
CA VAL A 228 2.38 -16.15 16.29
C VAL A 228 3.15 -15.02 16.97
N LYS A 229 4.30 -14.59 16.44
CA LYS A 229 5.04 -13.43 16.97
C LYS A 229 4.19 -12.15 16.95
N PHE A 230 3.50 -11.85 15.84
CA PHE A 230 2.60 -10.70 15.75
C PHE A 230 1.41 -10.80 16.70
N THR A 231 0.84 -11.99 16.84
CA THR A 231 -0.28 -12.23 17.79
C THR A 231 0.15 -12.02 19.24
N ASN A 232 1.37 -12.40 19.60
CA ASN A 232 1.92 -12.15 20.92
C ASN A 232 2.27 -10.68 21.15
N LEU A 233 2.67 -9.95 20.09
CA LEU A 233 2.91 -8.51 20.19
C LEU A 233 1.62 -7.74 20.51
N LYS A 234 0.47 -8.16 19.98
CA LYS A 234 -0.84 -7.55 20.29
C LYS A 234 -1.23 -7.63 21.78
N LYS A 235 -0.63 -8.54 22.55
CA LYS A 235 -0.91 -8.72 23.98
C LYS A 235 -0.06 -7.82 24.89
N GLN A 236 0.92 -7.12 24.32
CA GLN A 236 1.80 -6.17 25.02
C GLN A 236 1.25 -4.76 24.87
#